data_AF-A0A371KZQ7-F1
#
_entry.id   AF-A0A371KZQ7-F1
#
_cell.length_a   1.000
_cell.length_b   1.000
_cell.length_c   1.000
_cell.angle_alpha   90.00
_cell.angle_beta   90.00
_cell.angle_gamma   90.00
#
_symmetry.space_group_name_H-M   'P 1'
#
loop_
_entity.id
_entity.type
_entity.pdbx_description
1 polymer ?
#
loop_
_entity_poly.entity_id
_entity_poly.type
_entity_poly.pdbx_seq_one_letter_code
_entity_poly.pdbx_strand_id
1 'polypeptide(L)'
;IHDHGAAIAIQLEHGGLRSMETWHAEYRREHPNLRQLAVSRPPRLLRLLDRLGFLDYDAHVLTTEEVYDLAADFGRSAAMAVDAGYDIVHLAGANMGIIHQFLSPFYNRREDEFGDGVRFLEVVADEVRTRAGDVPLMTKVPAETAAPPGIRRHLTADAAVDLCRRLDDAGYDALVPVSGSVFCDARIVRGSFPARSWH
;
A
#
# COMPACT_ATOMS: atom_id res chain seq x y z
N ILE A 1 -4.99 -22.49 -16.11
CA ILE A 1 -6.10 -21.62 -15.64
C ILE A 1 -7.01 -21.30 -16.81
N HIS A 2 -6.47 -20.67 -17.86
CA HIS A 2 -7.24 -20.37 -19.07
C HIS A 2 -7.81 -21.60 -19.78
N ASP A 3 -7.11 -22.75 -19.80
CA ASP A 3 -7.64 -24.02 -20.35
C ASP A 3 -8.96 -24.50 -19.70
N HIS A 4 -9.29 -23.95 -18.53
CA HIS A 4 -10.54 -24.23 -17.81
C HIS A 4 -11.56 -23.08 -17.92
N GLY A 5 -11.34 -22.10 -18.82
CA GLY A 5 -12.24 -20.96 -19.04
C GLY A 5 -12.24 -19.94 -17.90
N ALA A 6 -11.22 -19.93 -17.03
CA ALA A 6 -11.09 -19.00 -15.92
C ALA A 6 -10.07 -17.89 -16.23
N ALA A 7 -10.24 -16.74 -15.56
CA ALA A 7 -9.30 -15.62 -15.56
C ALA A 7 -8.50 -15.59 -14.24
N ILE A 8 -7.32 -14.99 -14.26
CA ILE A 8 -6.46 -14.78 -13.09
C ILE A 8 -6.00 -13.33 -12.97
N ALA A 9 -6.12 -12.79 -11.76
CA ALA A 9 -5.57 -11.49 -11.39
C ALA A 9 -4.24 -11.64 -10.65
N ILE A 10 -3.29 -10.74 -10.91
CA ILE A 10 -2.10 -10.58 -10.07
C ILE A 10 -2.32 -9.45 -9.08
N GLN A 11 -1.84 -9.61 -7.84
CA GLN A 11 -1.79 -8.51 -6.88
C GLN A 11 -0.37 -7.96 -6.77
N LEU A 12 -0.17 -6.70 -7.16
CA LEU A 12 1.10 -5.99 -7.07
C LEU A 12 1.17 -5.20 -5.76
N GLU A 13 2.27 -5.35 -5.03
CA GLU A 13 2.50 -4.67 -3.75
C GLU A 13 3.95 -4.24 -3.63
N HIS A 14 4.17 -3.10 -2.97
CA HIS A 14 5.46 -2.77 -2.36
C HIS A 14 5.26 -2.59 -0.85
N GLY A 15 6.08 -3.25 -0.04
CA GLY A 15 5.90 -3.32 1.41
C GLY A 15 6.03 -1.98 2.14
N GLY A 16 6.85 -1.06 1.62
CA GLY A 16 7.17 0.20 2.30
C GLY A 16 7.65 -0.08 3.74
N LEU A 17 7.12 0.65 4.73
CA LEU A 17 7.37 0.35 6.16
C LEU A 17 6.98 -1.08 6.62
N ARG A 18 6.14 -1.84 5.88
CA ARG A 18 5.82 -3.26 6.16
C ARG A 18 6.71 -4.24 5.37
N SER A 19 7.85 -3.80 4.85
CA SER A 19 8.75 -4.70 4.14
C SER A 19 9.41 -5.72 5.08
N MET A 20 10.07 -6.74 4.51
CA MET A 20 10.60 -7.88 5.28
C MET A 20 11.65 -7.46 6.31
N GLU A 21 12.39 -6.38 6.05
CA GLU A 21 13.36 -5.76 6.95
C GLU A 21 12.73 -5.42 8.31
N THR A 22 11.42 -5.15 8.36
CA THR A 22 10.70 -4.79 9.59
C THR A 22 10.34 -5.99 10.46
N TRP A 23 9.94 -7.12 9.87
CA TRP A 23 9.32 -8.24 10.61
C TRP A 23 10.07 -9.57 10.50
N HIS A 24 11.14 -9.64 9.69
CA HIS A 24 11.91 -10.84 9.46
C HIS A 24 13.39 -10.65 9.85
N ALA A 25 13.74 -11.03 11.08
CA ALA A 25 15.06 -10.75 11.67
C ALA A 25 16.26 -11.36 10.92
N GLU A 26 16.13 -12.55 10.31
CA GLU A 26 17.21 -13.13 9.48
C GLU A 26 17.44 -12.29 8.22
N TYR A 27 16.38 -12.06 7.43
CA TYR A 27 16.41 -11.18 6.27
C TYR A 27 17.04 -9.81 6.57
N ARG A 28 16.68 -9.17 7.69
CA ARG A 28 17.31 -7.91 8.13
C ARG A 28 18.83 -8.05 8.36
N ARG A 29 19.28 -9.16 8.96
CA ARG A 29 20.71 -9.43 9.18
C ARG A 29 21.46 -9.71 7.87
N GLU A 30 20.82 -10.39 6.92
CA GLU A 30 21.40 -10.69 5.60
C GLU A 30 21.44 -9.44 4.70
N HIS A 31 20.54 -8.47 4.94
CA HIS A 31 20.39 -7.26 4.15
C HIS A 31 20.50 -5.97 4.97
N PRO A 32 21.64 -5.71 5.63
CA PRO A 32 21.79 -4.60 6.58
C PRO A 32 21.70 -3.21 5.93
N ASN A 33 21.92 -3.13 4.61
CA ASN A 33 21.90 -1.87 3.86
C ASN A 33 20.54 -1.57 3.20
N LEU A 34 19.58 -2.51 3.27
CA LEU A 34 18.24 -2.26 2.74
C LEU A 34 17.46 -1.35 3.68
N ARG A 35 16.86 -0.32 3.11
CA ARG A 35 16.11 0.71 3.81
C ARG A 35 14.66 0.62 3.41
N GLN A 36 13.76 0.70 4.39
CA GLN A 36 12.33 0.63 4.13
C GLN A 36 11.86 1.92 3.47
N LEU A 37 11.24 1.83 2.28
CA LEU A 37 10.65 3.01 1.65
C LEU A 37 9.52 3.56 2.52
N ALA A 38 9.54 4.87 2.73
CA ALA A 38 8.56 5.58 3.51
C ALA A 38 8.01 6.76 2.72
N VAL A 39 6.70 6.90 2.73
CA VAL A 39 6.00 8.02 2.05
C VAL A 39 6.34 9.36 2.68
N SER A 40 6.47 9.39 4.00
CA SER A 40 6.90 10.54 4.76
C SER A 40 7.66 10.09 6.00
N ARG A 41 8.18 11.03 6.79
CA ARG A 41 8.83 10.69 8.06
C ARG A 41 7.86 9.85 8.93
N PRO A 42 8.24 8.63 9.36
CA PRO A 42 7.33 7.72 10.06
C PRO A 42 6.64 8.40 11.25
N PRO A 43 5.35 8.14 11.53
CA PRO A 43 4.59 8.77 12.61
C PRO A 43 5.27 8.68 13.98
N ARG A 44 5.02 9.66 14.86
CA ARG A 44 5.67 9.76 16.19
C ARG A 44 5.57 8.45 16.99
N LEU A 45 4.42 7.78 16.93
CA LEU A 45 4.18 6.50 17.59
C LEU A 45 5.12 5.41 17.09
N LEU A 46 5.28 5.26 15.77
CA LEU A 46 6.18 4.26 15.18
C LEU A 46 7.64 4.53 15.55
N ARG A 47 8.07 5.80 15.55
CA ARG A 47 9.43 6.17 15.96
C ARG A 47 9.68 5.94 17.45
N LEU A 48 8.65 6.04 18.29
CA LEU A 48 8.78 5.72 19.71
C LEU A 48 8.94 4.21 19.91
N LEU A 49 8.17 3.40 19.19
CA LEU A 49 8.28 1.93 19.25
C LEU A 49 9.64 1.45 18.74
N ASP A 50 10.15 2.04 17.66
CA ASP A 50 11.51 1.82 17.15
C ASP A 50 12.58 2.17 18.20
N ARG A 51 12.51 3.37 18.80
CA ARG A 51 13.43 3.78 19.87
C ARG A 51 13.40 2.87 21.11
N LEU A 52 12.26 2.25 21.39
CA LEU A 52 12.07 1.30 22.49
C LEU A 52 12.46 -0.14 22.12
N GLY A 53 12.89 -0.39 20.88
CA GLY A 53 13.34 -1.71 20.41
C GLY A 53 12.21 -2.69 20.07
N PHE A 54 10.97 -2.22 19.95
CA PHE A 54 9.85 -3.05 19.51
C PHE A 54 9.75 -3.18 17.99
N LEU A 55 10.42 -2.28 17.25
CA LEU A 55 10.52 -2.25 15.79
C LEU A 55 11.99 -1.92 15.43
N ASP A 56 12.41 -2.27 14.22
CA ASP A 56 13.69 -1.85 13.62
C ASP A 56 13.39 -1.18 12.27
N TYR A 57 13.37 0.15 12.27
CA TYR A 57 13.15 0.95 11.07
C TYR A 57 14.41 1.70 10.65
N ASP A 58 14.87 1.44 9.42
CA ASP A 58 15.73 2.34 8.67
C ASP A 58 14.95 2.91 7.48
N ALA A 59 14.11 3.91 7.79
CA ALA A 59 13.21 4.50 6.82
C ALA A 59 13.94 5.42 5.84
N HIS A 60 13.84 5.12 4.55
CA HIS A 60 14.18 6.02 3.45
C HIS A 60 12.93 6.78 2.99
N VAL A 61 12.88 8.09 3.28
CA VAL A 61 11.75 8.92 2.86
C VAL A 61 11.91 9.27 1.39
N LEU A 62 10.95 8.86 0.57
CA LEU A 62 10.99 9.07 -0.87
C LEU A 62 11.03 10.55 -1.23
N THR A 63 11.93 10.95 -2.12
CA THR A 63 11.86 12.25 -2.81
C THR A 63 10.71 12.24 -3.82
N THR A 64 10.32 13.41 -4.34
CA THR A 64 9.27 13.49 -5.38
C THR A 64 9.64 12.68 -6.63
N GLU A 65 10.91 12.72 -7.06
CA GLU A 65 11.43 11.95 -8.19
C GLU A 65 11.33 10.45 -7.92
N GLU A 66 11.72 10.00 -6.73
CA GLU A 66 11.63 8.58 -6.36
C GLU A 66 10.19 8.07 -6.27
N VAL A 67 9.20 8.95 -6.03
CA VAL A 67 7.77 8.57 -6.12
C VAL A 67 7.37 8.30 -7.56
N TYR A 68 7.85 9.10 -8.52
CA TYR A 68 7.64 8.82 -9.95
C TYR A 68 8.34 7.53 -10.38
N ASP A 69 9.57 7.29 -9.93
CA ASP A 69 10.29 6.04 -10.23
C ASP A 69 9.55 4.81 -9.67
N LEU A 70 9.01 4.92 -8.45
CA LEU A 70 8.19 3.88 -7.84
C LEU A 70 6.91 3.63 -8.63
N ALA A 71 6.24 4.67 -9.13
CA ALA A 71 5.07 4.49 -9.98
C ALA A 71 5.43 3.78 -11.29
N ALA A 72 6.58 4.13 -11.88
CA ALA A 72 7.11 3.45 -13.06
C ALA A 72 7.47 1.98 -12.78
N ASP A 73 7.91 1.63 -11.57
CA ASP A 73 8.10 0.22 -11.15
C ASP A 73 6.78 -0.56 -11.13
N PHE A 74 5.68 0.04 -10.65
CA PHE A 74 4.36 -0.58 -10.75
C PHE A 74 3.95 -0.80 -12.21
N GLY A 75 4.14 0.19 -13.08
CA GLY A 75 3.87 0.06 -14.52
C GLY A 75 4.71 -1.03 -15.19
N ARG A 76 6.02 -1.11 -14.89
CA ARG A 76 6.91 -2.18 -15.37
C ARG A 76 6.42 -3.56 -14.90
N SER A 77 6.06 -3.67 -13.63
CA SER A 77 5.58 -4.92 -13.04
C SER A 77 4.24 -5.35 -13.64
N ALA A 78 3.35 -4.40 -13.94
CA ALA A 78 2.08 -4.67 -14.61
C ALA A 78 2.30 -5.20 -16.03
N ALA A 79 3.19 -4.58 -16.81
CA ALA A 79 3.53 -5.06 -18.15
C ALA A 79 4.10 -6.49 -18.12
N MET A 80 5.03 -6.77 -17.20
CA MET A 80 5.57 -8.12 -17.01
C MET A 80 4.47 -9.14 -16.64
N ALA A 81 3.48 -8.74 -15.85
CA ALA A 81 2.37 -9.62 -15.50
C ALA A 81 1.45 -9.89 -16.69
N VAL A 82 1.13 -8.88 -17.49
CA VAL A 82 0.34 -9.06 -18.71
C VAL A 82 1.07 -9.95 -19.70
N ASP A 83 2.38 -9.74 -19.90
CA ASP A 83 3.22 -10.61 -20.74
C ASP A 83 3.25 -12.06 -20.24
N ALA A 84 3.16 -12.27 -18.92
CA ALA A 84 3.05 -13.59 -18.30
C ALA A 84 1.65 -14.22 -18.41
N GLY A 85 0.67 -13.51 -18.98
CA GLY A 85 -0.70 -13.99 -19.19
C GLY A 85 -1.66 -13.69 -18.05
N TYR A 86 -1.37 -12.75 -17.14
CA TYR A 86 -2.38 -12.31 -16.17
C TYR A 86 -3.44 -11.43 -16.86
N ASP A 87 -4.71 -11.66 -16.52
CA ASP A 87 -5.84 -10.98 -17.15
C ASP A 87 -6.18 -9.64 -16.47
N ILE A 88 -5.79 -9.46 -15.20
CA ILE A 88 -6.16 -8.31 -14.37
C ILE A 88 -4.97 -7.91 -13.49
N VAL A 89 -4.71 -6.61 -13.39
CA VAL A 89 -3.74 -6.03 -12.46
C VAL A 89 -4.49 -5.47 -11.25
N HIS A 90 -4.16 -5.97 -10.06
CA HIS A 90 -4.76 -5.53 -8.80
C HIS A 90 -3.71 -4.91 -7.88
N LEU A 91 -3.84 -3.64 -7.54
CA LEU A 91 -2.93 -2.98 -6.61
C LEU A 91 -3.29 -3.26 -5.15
N ALA A 92 -2.30 -3.64 -4.35
CA ALA A 92 -2.44 -3.83 -2.91
C ALA A 92 -2.45 -2.48 -2.18
N GLY A 93 -3.64 -1.90 -2.04
CA GLY A 93 -3.85 -0.62 -1.36
C GLY A 93 -4.17 -0.66 0.14
N ALA A 94 -4.07 -1.82 0.81
CA ALA A 94 -4.43 -1.97 2.22
C ALA A 94 -3.28 -2.59 3.05
N ASN A 95 -3.51 -2.82 4.35
CA ASN A 95 -2.60 -3.54 5.26
C ASN A 95 -1.18 -2.95 5.36
N MET A 96 -1.05 -1.62 5.33
CA MET A 96 0.21 -0.89 5.60
C MET A 96 1.28 -1.08 4.52
N GLY A 97 0.93 -1.57 3.32
CA GLY A 97 1.78 -1.46 2.13
C GLY A 97 1.95 0.00 1.69
N ILE A 98 2.81 0.25 0.68
CA ILE A 98 3.17 1.62 0.28
C ILE A 98 1.95 2.45 -0.18
N ILE A 99 1.02 1.83 -0.92
CA ILE A 99 -0.19 2.51 -1.39
C ILE A 99 -1.08 2.91 -0.20
N HIS A 100 -1.24 2.03 0.79
CA HIS A 100 -1.95 2.38 2.03
C HIS A 100 -1.26 3.56 2.74
N GLN A 101 0.08 3.58 2.77
CA GLN A 101 0.84 4.66 3.38
C GLN A 101 0.68 6.00 2.63
N PHE A 102 0.47 5.99 1.30
CA PHE A 102 0.15 7.20 0.53
C PHE A 102 -1.27 7.70 0.82
N LEU A 103 -2.25 6.81 0.87
CA LEU A 103 -3.67 7.15 1.06
C LEU A 103 -4.01 7.54 2.50
N SER A 104 -3.29 7.01 3.48
CA SER A 104 -3.61 7.21 4.89
C SER A 104 -2.99 8.51 5.43
N PRO A 105 -3.81 9.42 6.02
CA PRO A 105 -3.31 10.64 6.66
C PRO A 105 -2.54 10.36 7.96
N PHE A 106 -2.53 9.11 8.43
CA PHE A 106 -1.63 8.69 9.50
C PHE A 106 -0.18 8.71 9.02
N TYR A 107 0.09 8.14 7.83
CA TYR A 107 1.42 7.99 7.25
C TYR A 107 1.84 9.13 6.33
N ASN A 108 0.95 9.64 5.49
CA ASN A 108 1.29 10.66 4.51
C ASN A 108 1.25 12.07 5.12
N ARG A 109 2.40 12.75 5.10
CA ARG A 109 2.61 14.13 5.57
C ARG A 109 3.41 14.94 4.57
N ARG A 110 3.43 14.50 3.31
CA ARG A 110 4.17 15.19 2.26
C ARG A 110 3.54 16.55 2.00
N GLU A 111 4.38 17.48 1.57
CA GLU A 111 4.00 18.85 1.21
C GLU A 111 4.11 19.08 -0.30
N ASP A 112 4.52 18.06 -1.06
CA ASP A 112 4.54 18.06 -2.52
C ASP A 112 3.21 17.56 -3.11
N GLU A 113 3.15 17.40 -4.43
CA GLU A 113 1.92 16.97 -5.14
C GLU A 113 1.38 15.61 -4.67
N PHE A 114 2.23 14.76 -4.07
CA PHE A 114 1.85 13.46 -3.54
C PHE A 114 1.31 13.51 -2.10
N GLY A 115 1.21 14.69 -1.49
CA GLY A 115 0.60 14.89 -0.16
C GLY A 115 -0.88 14.51 -0.09
N ASP A 116 -1.58 14.56 -1.22
CA ASP A 116 -2.98 14.12 -1.34
C ASP A 116 -3.15 12.59 -1.41
N GLY A 117 -2.09 11.86 -1.77
CA GLY A 117 -2.10 10.39 -1.84
C GLY A 117 -2.71 9.83 -3.12
N VAL A 118 -3.88 10.32 -3.56
CA VAL A 118 -4.52 9.85 -4.82
C VAL A 118 -3.65 10.14 -6.03
N ARG A 119 -2.95 11.28 -6.02
CA ARG A 119 -1.99 11.64 -7.07
C ARG A 119 -0.99 10.53 -7.40
N PHE A 120 -0.54 9.77 -6.42
CA PHE A 120 0.35 8.64 -6.66
C PHE A 120 -0.34 7.52 -7.48
N LEU A 121 -1.59 7.19 -7.16
CA LEU A 121 -2.36 6.18 -7.90
C LEU A 121 -2.76 6.64 -9.30
N GLU A 122 -2.96 7.93 -9.52
CA GLU A 122 -3.16 8.51 -10.87
C GLU A 122 -1.92 8.25 -11.73
N VAL A 123 -0.72 8.59 -11.22
CA VAL A 123 0.55 8.35 -11.92
C VAL A 123 0.79 6.85 -12.14
N VAL A 124 0.45 5.99 -11.17
CA VAL A 124 0.52 4.53 -11.35
C VAL A 124 -0.43 4.07 -12.47
N ALA A 125 -1.67 4.60 -12.53
CA ALA A 125 -2.61 4.25 -13.60
C ALA A 125 -2.05 4.67 -14.96
N ASP A 126 -1.50 5.88 -15.09
CA ASP A 126 -0.85 6.36 -16.32
C ASP A 126 0.31 5.44 -16.75
N GLU A 127 1.17 5.03 -15.81
CA GLU A 127 2.29 4.13 -16.08
C GLU A 127 1.81 2.72 -16.49
N VAL A 128 0.74 2.21 -15.87
CA VAL A 128 0.13 0.93 -16.26
C VAL A 128 -0.47 1.03 -17.66
N ARG A 129 -1.26 2.05 -17.96
CA ARG A 129 -1.87 2.26 -19.29
C ARG A 129 -0.80 2.39 -20.38
N THR A 130 0.27 3.14 -20.09
CA THR A 130 1.39 3.35 -21.01
C THR A 130 2.12 2.05 -21.37
N ARG A 131 2.30 1.14 -20.40
CA ARG A 131 3.16 -0.05 -20.56
C ARG A 131 2.41 -1.36 -20.79
N ALA A 132 1.22 -1.48 -20.21
CA ALA A 132 0.41 -2.70 -20.20
C ALA A 132 -0.92 -2.54 -20.95
N GLY A 133 -1.16 -1.37 -21.57
CA GLY A 133 -2.36 -1.09 -22.36
C GLY A 133 -3.65 -1.08 -21.53
N ASP A 134 -4.74 -1.57 -22.12
CA ASP A 134 -6.09 -1.55 -21.54
C ASP A 134 -6.37 -2.74 -20.60
N VAL A 135 -5.33 -3.29 -19.94
CA VAL A 135 -5.54 -4.33 -18.93
C VAL A 135 -6.45 -3.81 -17.81
N PRO A 136 -7.48 -4.56 -17.39
CA PRO A 136 -8.30 -4.17 -16.25
C PRO A 136 -7.43 -3.88 -15.01
N LEU A 137 -7.55 -2.65 -14.50
CA LEU A 137 -6.78 -2.15 -13.36
C LEU A 137 -7.72 -1.92 -12.18
N MET A 138 -7.45 -2.60 -11.08
CA MET A 138 -8.23 -2.48 -9.86
C MET A 138 -7.33 -2.20 -8.65
N THR A 139 -7.88 -1.62 -7.59
CA THR A 139 -7.13 -1.39 -6.35
C THR A 139 -7.98 -1.61 -5.11
N LYS A 140 -7.33 -2.04 -4.03
CA LYS A 140 -7.91 -1.96 -2.69
C LYS A 140 -7.92 -0.52 -2.22
N VAL A 141 -9.02 -0.09 -1.61
CA VAL A 141 -9.15 1.22 -0.97
C VAL A 141 -9.35 1.01 0.53
N PRO A 142 -8.41 1.43 1.38
CA PRO A 142 -8.49 1.17 2.81
C PRO A 142 -9.55 2.07 3.46
N ALA A 143 -10.33 1.50 4.36
CA ALA A 143 -11.18 2.21 5.31
C ALA A 143 -10.69 1.86 6.72
N GLU A 144 -9.96 2.77 7.34
CA GLU A 144 -9.31 2.53 8.62
C GLU A 144 -10.35 2.54 9.75
N THR A 145 -10.50 1.40 10.41
CA THR A 145 -11.30 1.20 11.62
C THR A 145 -10.76 2.03 12.78
N ALA A 146 -11.60 2.23 13.81
CA ALA A 146 -11.31 3.11 14.94
C ALA A 146 -9.88 2.93 15.44
N ALA A 147 -9.08 3.97 15.28
CA ALA A 147 -7.67 3.91 15.58
C ALA A 147 -7.45 3.87 17.12
N PRO A 148 -6.38 3.20 17.59
CA PRO A 148 -6.03 3.21 19.01
C PRO A 148 -6.06 4.61 19.64
N PRO A 149 -6.38 4.72 20.95
CA PRO A 149 -6.43 6.01 21.64
C PRO A 149 -5.15 6.82 21.38
N GLY A 150 -5.31 8.03 20.83
CA GLY A 150 -4.19 8.92 20.49
C GLY A 150 -3.89 9.06 18.99
N ILE A 151 -4.41 8.17 18.13
CA ILE A 151 -4.34 8.32 16.67
C ILE A 151 -5.52 9.18 16.21
N ARG A 152 -5.23 10.46 15.91
CA ARG A 152 -6.26 11.44 15.54
C ARG A 152 -6.55 11.54 14.04
N ARG A 153 -5.63 11.09 13.19
CA ARG A 153 -5.79 11.12 11.73
C ARG A 153 -5.78 9.70 11.21
N HIS A 154 -6.90 9.30 10.65
CA HIS A 154 -7.08 8.03 9.98
C HIS A 154 -8.03 8.26 8.79
N LEU A 155 -7.99 7.36 7.83
CA LEU A 155 -8.82 7.34 6.65
C LEU A 155 -10.18 6.73 7.00
N THR A 156 -11.20 7.58 7.15
CA THR A 156 -12.56 7.14 7.50
C THR A 156 -13.21 6.40 6.33
N ALA A 157 -14.32 5.69 6.60
CA ALA A 157 -15.10 5.04 5.55
C ALA A 157 -15.65 6.04 4.52
N ASP A 158 -16.15 7.20 4.96
CA ASP A 158 -16.63 8.25 4.06
C ASP A 158 -15.51 8.81 3.18
N ALA A 159 -14.34 9.07 3.77
CA ALA A 159 -13.17 9.50 3.01
C ALA A 159 -12.71 8.43 2.02
N ALA A 160 -12.79 7.14 2.39
CA ALA A 160 -12.50 6.04 1.47
C ALA A 160 -13.47 5.99 0.28
N VAL A 161 -14.75 6.31 0.48
CA VAL A 161 -15.72 6.45 -0.63
C VAL A 161 -15.36 7.63 -1.54
N ASP A 162 -14.91 8.75 -0.98
CA ASP A 162 -14.43 9.88 -1.79
C ASP A 162 -13.17 9.53 -2.58
N LEU A 163 -12.23 8.79 -1.98
CA LEU A 163 -11.07 8.25 -2.70
C LEU A 163 -11.52 7.32 -3.84
N CYS A 164 -12.50 6.45 -3.61
CA CYS A 164 -13.05 5.60 -4.66
C CYS A 164 -13.56 6.42 -5.86
N ARG A 165 -14.33 7.49 -5.62
CA ARG A 165 -14.84 8.35 -6.71
C ARG A 165 -13.69 8.97 -7.52
N ARG A 166 -12.65 9.45 -6.84
CA ARG A 166 -11.49 10.05 -7.52
C ARG A 166 -10.67 9.03 -8.31
N LEU A 167 -10.60 7.79 -7.83
CA LEU A 167 -9.91 6.70 -8.54
C LEU A 167 -10.73 6.19 -9.73
N ASP A 168 -12.06 6.21 -9.65
CA ASP A 168 -12.96 5.97 -10.78
C ASP A 168 -12.72 7.02 -11.88
N ASP A 169 -12.67 8.31 -11.51
CA ASP A 169 -12.31 9.40 -12.43
C ASP A 169 -10.91 9.25 -13.04
N ALA A 170 -9.98 8.61 -12.31
CA ALA A 170 -8.61 8.31 -12.77
C ALA A 170 -8.52 7.06 -13.67
N GLY A 171 -9.63 6.36 -13.93
CA GLY A 171 -9.68 5.24 -14.88
C GLY A 171 -9.39 3.86 -14.27
N TYR A 172 -9.58 3.68 -12.96
CA TYR A 172 -9.60 2.35 -12.35
C TYR A 172 -10.92 1.63 -12.66
N ASP A 173 -10.81 0.41 -13.18
CA ASP A 173 -11.97 -0.38 -13.64
C ASP A 173 -12.77 -1.01 -12.49
N ALA A 174 -12.13 -1.21 -11.33
CA ALA A 174 -12.80 -1.68 -10.12
C ALA A 174 -12.08 -1.21 -8.84
N LEU A 175 -12.88 -0.99 -7.80
CA LEU A 175 -12.43 -0.50 -6.50
C LEU A 175 -12.91 -1.45 -5.41
N VAL A 176 -11.99 -1.85 -4.53
CA VAL A 176 -12.26 -2.83 -3.48
C VAL A 176 -12.09 -2.19 -2.11
N PRO A 177 -13.15 -1.63 -1.51
CA PRO A 177 -13.07 -1.10 -0.15
C PRO A 177 -12.70 -2.22 0.85
N VAL A 178 -11.73 -1.96 1.72
CA VAL A 178 -11.28 -2.90 2.74
C VAL A 178 -11.26 -2.22 4.10
N SER A 179 -12.08 -2.70 5.03
CA SER A 179 -12.02 -2.26 6.42
C SER A 179 -10.84 -2.90 7.14
N GLY A 180 -9.92 -2.08 7.68
CA GLY A 180 -8.68 -2.56 8.29
C GLY A 180 -8.14 -1.65 9.39
N SER A 181 -7.02 -2.02 10.00
CA SER A 181 -6.30 -1.13 10.93
C SER A 181 -5.38 -0.19 10.16
N VAL A 182 -5.03 0.94 10.77
CA VAL A 182 -3.90 1.80 10.32
C VAL A 182 -2.59 1.00 10.28
N PHE A 183 -2.45 -0.05 11.09
CA PHE A 183 -1.27 -0.91 11.14
C PHE A 183 -1.49 -2.21 10.35
N CYS A 184 -0.41 -2.93 10.07
CA CYS A 184 -0.53 -4.29 9.55
C CYS A 184 -1.25 -5.19 10.56
N ASP A 185 -2.26 -5.93 10.11
CA ASP A 185 -2.90 -6.96 10.95
C ASP A 185 -1.94 -8.15 11.07
N ALA A 186 -1.30 -8.30 12.23
CA ALA A 186 -0.37 -9.38 12.53
C ALA A 186 -1.08 -10.68 12.94
N ARG A 187 -2.41 -10.78 12.81
CA ARG A 187 -3.15 -11.99 13.15
C ARG A 187 -2.89 -13.10 12.12
N ILE A 188 -1.93 -13.96 12.44
CA ILE A 188 -1.90 -15.33 11.90
C ILE A 188 -3.08 -16.06 12.56
N VAL A 189 -4.16 -16.29 11.82
CA VAL A 189 -5.36 -16.95 12.36
C VAL A 189 -5.00 -18.36 12.83
N ARG A 190 -5.07 -18.58 14.15
CA ARG A 190 -5.35 -19.89 14.76
C ARG A 190 -6.63 -19.76 15.57
N GLY A 191 -7.74 -20.30 15.07
CA GLY A 191 -9.03 -20.34 15.80
C GLY A 191 -10.01 -19.20 15.47
N SER A 192 -11.07 -19.08 16.26
CA SER A 192 -12.23 -18.20 16.01
C SER A 192 -11.86 -16.71 15.96
N PHE A 193 -12.50 -15.99 15.02
CA PHE A 193 -12.26 -14.58 14.70
C PHE A 193 -12.40 -13.67 15.94
N PRO A 194 -11.37 -12.88 16.32
CA PRO A 194 -11.48 -11.95 17.43
C PRO A 194 -12.26 -10.70 17.04
N ALA A 195 -13.24 -10.33 17.87
CA ALA A 195 -14.16 -9.21 17.64
C ALA A 195 -13.52 -7.81 17.75
N ARG A 196 -12.25 -7.68 18.18
CA ARG A 196 -11.52 -6.40 18.29
C ARG A 196 -10.03 -6.56 17.96
N SER A 197 -9.43 -5.49 17.42
CA SER A 197 -7.98 -5.35 17.17
C SER A 197 -7.33 -4.47 18.27
N TRP A 198 -6.09 -4.80 18.64
CA TRP A 198 -5.24 -4.20 19.69
C TRP A 198 -5.67 -4.48 21.15
N HIS A 199 -4.97 -5.42 21.79
CA HIS A 199 -4.80 -5.54 23.24
C HIS A 199 -3.37 -5.17 23.61
#